data_AF-K1P885-F1
#
_entry.id   AF-K1P885-F1
#
_cell.length_a   1.000
_cell.length_b   1.000
_cell.length_c   1.000
_cell.angle_alpha   90.00
_cell.angle_beta   90.00
_cell.angle_gamma   90.00
#
_symmetry.space_group_name_H-M   'P 1'
#
loop_
_entity.id
_entity.type
_entity.pdbx_description
1 polymer ?
#
loop_
_entity_poly.entity_id
_entity_poly.type
_entity_poly.pdbx_seq_one_letter_code
_entity_poly.pdbx_strand_id
1 'polypeptide(L)'
;MQTQTLSISDQTLHVTSVKNWKDEYAEDPEQISPRVNAAFVYKKSQSKAEEIQQLRSEVTRLQRELRLRSEEVYRLRGVDIKDTSQHQGTSKPKNVRDHHTLGDTDSKVKSMYLQLYQREWSQAYAHQKHGGVAKNTAHGNLLNIILLTFSQCREIADEQLTQILQASSLWAPKTSPHSPENPLPQSTAGNKQRTPPRTSQQPMKRRSITSQDDSKLSNPLYKDAVSFQRRICEQLLPHVQQRVSADIMKVVDLSPAMKSSAVIRTYTNCCIQTAWKIAMETDRVHLDNSVVRFSDFDTVKYDFYDEELENFDYVVWPALLSGNSQLIAKGVAMATSKVR
;
A
#
# COMPACT_ATOMS: atom_id res chain seq x y z
N MET A 1 -16.23 -6.66 -72.60
CA MET A 1 -15.56 -5.64 -73.44
C MET A 1 -16.39 -4.36 -73.39
N GLN A 2 -15.89 -3.33 -72.70
CA GLN A 2 -15.88 -1.92 -73.11
C GLN A 2 -15.46 -1.09 -71.89
N THR A 3 -14.21 -0.68 -71.96
CA THR A 3 -13.52 0.32 -71.13
C THR A 3 -13.99 1.70 -71.57
N GLN A 4 -14.30 2.60 -70.62
CA GLN A 4 -14.20 4.04 -70.84
C GLN A 4 -13.62 4.74 -69.60
N THR A 5 -12.44 5.30 -69.85
CA THR A 5 -11.62 6.25 -69.09
C THR A 5 -12.22 7.66 -69.16
N LEU A 6 -12.10 8.46 -68.10
CA LEU A 6 -12.09 9.94 -68.07
C LEU A 6 -11.52 10.36 -66.70
N SER A 7 -10.25 10.74 -66.59
CA SER A 7 -9.63 12.06 -66.82
C SER A 7 -9.78 13.02 -65.63
N ILE A 8 -8.64 13.33 -65.04
CA ILE A 8 -8.39 14.26 -63.92
C ILE A 8 -8.15 15.65 -64.51
N SER A 9 -8.65 16.71 -63.86
CA SER A 9 -8.27 18.09 -64.13
C SER A 9 -8.21 18.90 -62.84
N ASP A 10 -7.08 19.58 -62.69
CA ASP A 10 -6.67 20.45 -61.59
C ASP A 10 -7.63 21.61 -61.29
N GLN A 11 -7.81 21.90 -60.00
CA GLN A 11 -8.19 23.25 -59.55
C GLN A 11 -7.28 23.70 -58.41
N THR A 12 -6.44 24.67 -58.76
CA THR A 12 -5.58 25.50 -57.94
C THR A 12 -6.41 26.43 -57.05
N LEU A 13 -6.26 26.32 -55.72
CA LEU A 13 -6.82 27.27 -54.77
C LEU A 13 -5.81 28.39 -54.50
N HIS A 14 -6.15 29.60 -54.95
CA HIS A 14 -5.44 30.84 -54.63
C HIS A 14 -5.68 31.25 -53.16
N VAL A 15 -4.58 31.38 -52.43
CA VAL A 15 -4.52 31.99 -51.09
C VAL A 15 -4.70 33.50 -51.24
N THR A 16 -5.80 34.04 -50.70
CA THR A 16 -5.96 35.49 -50.52
C THR A 16 -5.49 35.89 -49.12
N SER A 17 -4.53 36.80 -49.10
CA SER A 17 -3.92 37.42 -47.93
C SER A 17 -4.94 38.32 -47.22
N VAL A 18 -5.32 37.97 -45.99
CA VAL A 18 -6.09 38.85 -45.10
C VAL A 18 -5.12 39.59 -44.18
N LYS A 19 -4.97 40.88 -44.46
CA LYS A 19 -4.24 41.90 -43.70
C LYS A 19 -5.01 42.32 -42.46
N ASN A 20 -4.25 42.66 -41.41
CA ASN A 20 -4.53 43.62 -40.33
C ASN A 20 -5.83 43.47 -39.52
N TRP A 21 -5.74 42.73 -38.42
CA TRP A 21 -6.68 42.71 -37.29
C TRP A 21 -6.29 43.70 -36.16
N LYS A 22 -5.26 44.51 -36.36
CA LYS A 22 -4.67 45.36 -35.30
C LYS A 22 -5.24 46.77 -35.19
N ASP A 23 -6.12 47.18 -36.10
CA ASP A 23 -6.59 48.57 -36.17
C ASP A 23 -8.05 48.76 -35.70
N GLU A 24 -8.73 47.71 -35.23
CA GLU A 24 -10.17 47.75 -34.88
C GLU A 24 -10.48 47.83 -33.38
N TYR A 25 -9.46 47.92 -32.51
CA TYR A 25 -9.63 48.09 -31.04
C TYR A 25 -8.85 49.28 -30.49
N ALA A 26 -8.92 50.42 -31.19
CA ALA A 26 -8.58 51.72 -30.59
C ALA A 26 -9.85 52.31 -29.94
N GLU A 27 -10.39 51.63 -28.93
CA GLU A 27 -11.41 52.23 -28.06
C GLU A 27 -10.72 53.09 -27.00
N ASP A 28 -11.22 54.32 -26.93
CA ASP A 28 -10.86 55.42 -26.06
C ASP A 28 -10.76 55.01 -24.58
N PRO A 29 -9.58 55.10 -23.93
CA PRO A 29 -9.39 54.65 -22.54
C PRO A 29 -10.17 55.46 -21.50
N GLU A 30 -10.86 56.53 -21.88
CA GLU A 30 -11.61 57.41 -20.96
C GLU A 30 -13.10 57.05 -20.81
N GLN A 31 -13.63 56.06 -21.54
CA GLN A 31 -15.06 55.67 -21.44
C GLN A 31 -15.34 54.42 -20.59
N ILE A 32 -14.41 54.02 -19.72
CA ILE A 32 -14.67 52.95 -18.74
C ILE A 32 -15.56 53.50 -17.62
N SER A 33 -16.84 53.10 -17.69
CA SER A 33 -17.92 53.31 -16.72
C SER A 33 -17.47 53.46 -15.25
N PRO A 34 -17.97 54.46 -14.49
CA PRO A 34 -17.66 54.67 -13.07
C PRO A 34 -17.93 53.46 -12.15
N ARG A 35 -18.68 52.47 -12.61
CA ARG A 35 -18.96 51.23 -11.86
C ARG A 35 -17.79 50.25 -11.84
N VAL A 36 -16.88 50.28 -12.82
CA VAL A 36 -15.72 49.38 -12.84
C VAL A 36 -14.58 49.92 -11.97
N ASN A 37 -14.45 51.25 -11.89
CA ASN A 37 -13.45 51.90 -11.02
C ASN A 37 -13.78 51.75 -9.53
N ALA A 38 -15.05 51.66 -9.12
CA ALA A 38 -15.39 51.39 -7.72
C ALA A 38 -14.97 49.97 -7.26
N ALA A 39 -15.02 48.97 -8.16
CA ALA A 39 -14.60 47.60 -7.87
C ALA A 39 -13.07 47.43 -7.85
N PHE A 40 -12.35 48.23 -8.64
CA PHE A 40 -10.88 48.19 -8.66
C PHE A 40 -10.23 49.06 -7.58
N VAL A 41 -10.88 50.14 -7.15
CA VAL A 41 -10.38 51.02 -6.08
C VAL A 41 -10.58 50.39 -4.69
N TYR A 42 -11.50 49.43 -4.52
CA TYR A 42 -11.66 48.70 -3.25
C TYR A 42 -10.66 47.54 -3.04
N LYS A 43 -9.84 47.22 -4.05
CA LYS A 43 -8.88 46.10 -4.00
C LYS A 43 -7.42 46.52 -3.85
N LYS A 44 -7.15 47.82 -3.67
CA LYS A 44 -5.79 48.39 -3.63
C LYS A 44 -5.37 48.88 -2.24
N SER A 45 -5.91 48.28 -1.18
CA SER A 45 -5.49 48.55 0.20
C SER A 45 -5.59 47.34 1.10
N GLN A 46 -5.43 46.13 0.56
CA GLN A 46 -5.08 44.97 1.39
C GLN A 46 -3.57 44.79 1.33
N SER A 47 -2.94 44.86 2.50
CA SER A 47 -1.53 44.49 2.63
C SER A 47 -1.37 43.07 2.09
N LYS A 48 -0.26 42.75 1.40
CA LYS A 48 0.06 41.36 1.01
C LYS A 48 -0.06 40.40 2.21
N ALA A 49 0.16 40.89 3.42
CA ALA A 49 -0.04 40.12 4.65
C ALA A 49 -1.51 39.74 4.91
N GLU A 50 -2.46 40.62 4.61
CA GLU A 50 -3.90 40.37 4.76
C GLU A 50 -4.41 39.40 3.69
N GLU A 51 -3.90 39.51 2.46
CA GLU A 51 -4.19 38.55 1.38
C GLU A 51 -3.65 37.15 1.74
N ILE A 52 -2.42 37.07 2.25
CA ILE A 52 -1.85 35.81 2.75
C ILE A 52 -2.67 35.25 3.90
N GLN A 53 -3.13 36.10 4.83
CA GLN A 53 -3.95 35.66 5.95
C GLN A 53 -5.32 35.15 5.49
N GLN A 54 -5.95 35.81 4.50
CA GLN A 54 -7.19 35.34 3.89
C GLN A 54 -7.00 34.00 3.19
N LEU A 55 -5.95 33.85 2.38
CA LEU A 55 -5.63 32.60 1.71
C LEU A 55 -5.39 31.46 2.73
N ARG A 56 -4.69 31.73 3.83
CA ARG A 56 -4.51 30.76 4.92
C ARG A 56 -5.84 30.34 5.54
N SER A 57 -6.72 31.31 5.82
CA SER A 57 -8.05 31.00 6.37
C SER A 57 -8.91 30.17 5.42
N GLU A 58 -8.80 30.42 4.11
CA GLU A 58 -9.52 29.68 3.08
C GLU A 58 -8.98 28.27 2.90
N VAL A 59 -7.65 28.07 2.97
CA VAL A 59 -7.03 26.74 2.99
C VAL A 59 -7.52 25.94 4.19
N THR A 60 -7.53 26.53 5.40
CA THR A 60 -8.06 25.87 6.60
C THR A 60 -9.54 25.52 6.45
N ARG A 61 -10.35 26.41 5.85
CA ARG A 61 -11.77 26.15 5.57
C ARG A 61 -11.95 24.98 4.62
N LEU A 62 -11.22 24.95 3.51
CA LEU A 62 -11.26 23.90 2.50
C LEU A 62 -10.77 22.55 3.05
N GLN A 63 -9.74 22.53 3.89
CA GLN A 63 -9.28 21.32 4.58
C GLN A 63 -10.37 20.75 5.49
N ARG A 64 -11.08 21.61 6.24
CA ARG A 64 -12.23 21.18 7.06
C ARG A 64 -13.36 20.63 6.21
N GLU A 65 -13.68 21.28 5.09
CA GLU A 65 -14.72 20.80 4.17
C GLU A 65 -14.36 19.46 3.54
N LEU A 66 -13.10 19.29 3.11
CA LEU A 66 -12.60 18.03 2.56
C LEU A 66 -12.67 16.89 3.59
N ARG A 67 -12.35 17.18 4.87
CA ARG A 67 -12.50 16.23 5.97
C ARG A 67 -13.95 15.79 6.17
N LEU A 68 -14.89 16.73 6.22
CA LEU A 68 -16.31 16.40 6.38
C LEU A 68 -16.84 15.58 5.19
N ARG A 69 -16.42 15.91 3.96
CA ARG A 69 -16.80 15.13 2.77
C ARG A 69 -16.17 13.75 2.75
N SER A 70 -14.92 13.60 3.19
CA SER A 70 -14.29 12.27 3.26
C SER A 70 -14.96 11.41 4.33
N GLU A 71 -15.25 11.96 5.50
CA GLU A 71 -16.04 11.30 6.56
C GLU A 71 -17.43 10.89 6.06
N GLU A 72 -18.12 11.74 5.28
CA GLU A 72 -19.42 11.40 4.68
C GLU A 72 -19.31 10.29 3.63
N VAL A 73 -18.28 10.29 2.79
CA VAL A 73 -18.02 9.20 1.83
C VAL A 73 -17.77 7.88 2.56
N TYR A 74 -17.03 7.89 3.68
CA TYR A 74 -16.85 6.70 4.52
C TYR A 74 -18.16 6.24 5.15
N ARG A 75 -19.02 7.17 5.61
CA ARG A 75 -20.33 6.87 6.16
C ARG A 75 -21.26 6.24 5.12
N LEU A 76 -21.36 6.83 3.94
CA LEU A 76 -22.20 6.34 2.85
C LEU A 76 -21.75 4.97 2.34
N ARG A 77 -20.43 4.74 2.18
CA ARG A 77 -19.90 3.42 1.83
C ARG A 77 -20.14 2.36 2.92
N GLY A 78 -20.30 2.76 4.19
CA GLY A 78 -20.65 1.87 5.29
C GLY A 78 -22.14 1.53 5.39
N VAL A 79 -23.02 2.32 4.77
CA VAL A 79 -24.49 2.14 4.81
C VAL A 79 -24.99 1.24 3.67
N ASP A 80 -24.36 1.29 2.48
CA ASP A 80 -24.77 0.48 1.31
C ASP A 80 -24.63 -1.05 1.48
N ILE A 81 -24.05 -1.54 2.58
CA ILE A 81 -23.91 -2.98 2.86
C ILE A 81 -25.05 -3.52 3.73
N LYS A 82 -25.83 -2.68 4.41
CA LYS A 82 -26.83 -3.15 5.40
C LYS A 82 -28.28 -3.21 4.91
N ASP A 83 -28.66 -2.47 3.88
CA ASP A 83 -30.09 -2.31 3.55
C ASP A 83 -30.61 -3.11 2.34
N THR A 84 -29.79 -3.96 1.70
CA THR A 84 -30.23 -4.76 0.54
C THR A 84 -30.73 -6.17 0.85
N SER A 85 -30.91 -6.56 2.12
CA SER A 85 -31.36 -7.92 2.47
C SER A 85 -32.60 -7.97 3.36
N GLN A 86 -33.73 -7.43 2.88
CA GLN A 86 -35.05 -7.81 3.39
C GLN A 86 -36.08 -7.95 2.26
N HIS A 87 -36.02 -9.05 1.52
CA HIS A 87 -37.22 -9.65 0.95
C HIS A 87 -37.17 -11.18 0.99
N GLN A 88 -38.05 -11.72 1.85
CA GLN A 88 -38.81 -12.97 1.79
C GLN A 88 -38.17 -14.25 1.19
N GLY A 89 -38.17 -15.31 2.02
CA GLY A 89 -38.93 -16.51 1.65
C GLY A 89 -38.15 -17.76 1.26
N THR A 90 -38.34 -18.79 2.10
CA THR A 90 -38.15 -20.23 1.88
C THR A 90 -36.76 -20.84 2.15
N SER A 91 -36.82 -21.79 3.07
CA SER A 91 -35.79 -22.67 3.60
C SER A 91 -35.02 -23.43 2.54
N LYS A 92 -33.71 -23.18 2.45
CA LYS A 92 -32.71 -24.11 1.90
C LYS A 92 -31.50 -24.16 2.82
N PRO A 93 -30.83 -25.33 2.94
CA PRO A 93 -29.75 -25.51 3.89
C PRO A 93 -28.59 -24.58 3.56
N LYS A 94 -28.12 -23.91 4.60
CA LYS A 94 -27.05 -22.92 4.59
C LYS A 94 -25.75 -23.63 4.19
N ASN A 95 -25.45 -23.66 2.90
CA ASN A 95 -24.09 -23.80 2.43
C ASN A 95 -23.35 -22.53 2.87
N VAL A 96 -22.63 -22.64 3.98
CA VAL A 96 -21.64 -21.66 4.44
C VAL A 96 -20.55 -21.63 3.37
N ARG A 97 -20.76 -20.79 2.35
CA ARG A 97 -19.74 -20.43 1.38
C ARG A 97 -19.20 -19.08 1.86
N ASP A 98 -17.95 -19.11 2.31
CA ASP A 98 -17.19 -17.98 2.83
C ASP A 98 -17.08 -16.86 1.78
N HIS A 99 -18.10 -16.01 1.70
CA HIS A 99 -18.02 -14.72 1.03
C HIS A 99 -17.53 -13.70 2.06
N HIS A 100 -16.26 -13.80 2.44
CA HIS A 100 -15.57 -12.67 3.04
C HIS A 100 -15.48 -11.60 1.96
N THR A 101 -16.28 -10.55 2.09
CA THR A 101 -16.08 -9.37 1.26
C THR A 101 -14.78 -8.70 1.70
N LEU A 102 -14.00 -8.15 0.75
CA LEU A 102 -12.69 -7.52 1.00
C LEU A 102 -12.74 -6.48 2.15
N GLY A 103 -13.89 -5.83 2.36
CA GLY A 103 -14.10 -4.86 3.44
C GLY A 103 -14.11 -5.45 4.85
N ASP A 104 -14.51 -6.73 5.01
CA ASP A 104 -14.53 -7.40 6.31
C ASP A 104 -13.10 -7.76 6.76
N THR A 105 -12.25 -8.16 5.81
CA THR A 105 -10.83 -8.46 6.07
C THR A 105 -10.06 -7.21 6.46
N ASP A 106 -10.22 -6.10 5.72
CA ASP A 106 -9.55 -4.84 6.04
C ASP A 106 -9.96 -4.28 7.40
N SER A 107 -11.25 -4.37 7.75
CA SER A 107 -11.75 -3.93 9.05
C SER A 107 -11.17 -4.75 10.20
N LYS A 108 -11.06 -6.07 10.02
CA LYS A 108 -10.43 -6.97 11.00
C LYS A 108 -8.94 -6.68 11.14
N VAL A 109 -8.24 -6.54 10.02
CA VAL A 109 -6.80 -6.21 9.98
C VAL A 109 -6.54 -4.88 10.68
N LYS A 110 -7.33 -3.85 10.34
CA LYS A 110 -7.30 -2.54 11.01
C LYS A 110 -7.48 -2.67 12.51
N SER A 111 -8.50 -3.41 12.96
CA SER A 111 -8.79 -3.58 14.38
C SER A 111 -7.62 -4.23 15.13
N MET A 112 -7.05 -5.32 14.60
CA MET A 112 -5.91 -5.99 15.22
C MET A 112 -4.68 -5.08 15.28
N TYR A 113 -4.42 -4.35 14.19
CA TYR A 113 -3.28 -3.43 14.09
C TYR A 113 -3.39 -2.27 15.08
N LEU A 114 -4.56 -1.63 15.19
CA LEU A 114 -4.79 -0.53 16.13
C LEU A 114 -4.77 -1.01 17.58
N GLN A 115 -5.26 -2.21 17.87
CA GLN A 115 -5.20 -2.79 19.22
C GLN A 115 -3.75 -3.00 19.68
N LEU A 116 -2.86 -3.42 18.77
CA LEU A 116 -1.43 -3.58 19.05
C LEU A 116 -0.80 -2.24 19.48
N TYR A 117 -1.15 -1.14 18.82
CA TYR A 117 -0.71 0.21 19.22
C TYR A 117 -1.30 0.65 20.55
N GLN A 118 -2.63 0.57 20.70
CA GLN A 118 -3.31 1.11 21.87
C GLN A 118 -2.87 0.43 23.17
N ARG A 119 -2.71 -0.90 23.15
CA ARG A 119 -2.42 -1.69 24.34
C ARG A 119 -0.94 -2.01 24.48
N GLU A 120 -0.41 -2.80 23.55
CA GLU A 120 0.90 -3.45 23.72
C GLU A 120 2.04 -2.44 23.54
N TRP A 121 1.94 -1.56 22.53
CA TRP A 121 2.93 -0.50 22.31
C TRP A 121 2.98 0.47 23.51
N SER A 122 1.83 0.92 24.00
CA SER A 122 1.75 1.82 25.18
C SER A 122 2.41 1.22 26.42
N GLN A 123 2.18 -0.07 26.69
CA GLN A 123 2.81 -0.78 27.81
C GLN A 123 4.32 -0.91 27.63
N ALA A 124 4.78 -1.27 26.44
CA ALA A 124 6.20 -1.39 26.13
C ALA A 124 6.93 -0.04 26.19
N TYR A 125 6.29 1.03 25.73
CA TYR A 125 6.81 2.40 25.80
C TYR A 125 6.92 2.87 27.26
N ALA A 126 5.88 2.69 28.06
CA ALA A 126 5.91 3.02 29.48
C ALA A 126 7.04 2.26 30.20
N HIS A 127 7.22 0.98 29.89
CA HIS A 127 8.30 0.17 30.46
C HIS A 127 9.70 0.70 30.11
N GLN A 128 9.96 1.05 28.85
CA GLN A 128 11.24 1.66 28.45
C GLN A 128 11.45 3.02 29.11
N LYS A 129 10.41 3.84 29.22
CA LYS A 129 10.45 5.14 29.89
C LYS A 129 10.79 5.00 31.38
N HIS A 130 10.18 4.04 32.09
CA HIS A 130 10.53 3.72 33.47
C HIS A 130 11.96 3.20 33.62
N GLY A 131 12.48 2.51 32.59
CA GLY A 131 13.88 2.12 32.49
C GLY A 131 14.86 3.25 32.16
N GLY A 132 14.40 4.50 32.06
CA GLY A 132 15.24 5.67 31.78
C GLY A 132 15.61 5.86 30.31
N VAL A 133 14.97 5.13 29.38
CA VAL A 133 15.22 5.29 27.94
C VAL A 133 14.60 6.61 27.45
N ALA A 134 15.37 7.39 26.68
CA ALA A 134 14.90 8.64 26.09
C ALA A 134 13.71 8.39 25.14
N LYS A 135 12.75 9.34 25.09
CA LYS A 135 11.50 9.25 24.30
C LYS A 135 11.74 8.81 22.85
N ASN A 136 12.62 9.50 22.12
CA ASN A 136 12.90 9.21 20.71
C ASN A 136 13.53 7.83 20.51
N THR A 137 14.43 7.43 21.43
CA THR A 137 15.05 6.10 21.40
C THR A 137 14.02 5.00 21.69
N ALA A 138 13.12 5.21 22.65
CA ALA A 138 12.06 4.25 22.96
C ALA A 138 11.09 4.09 21.77
N HIS A 139 10.69 5.20 21.14
CA HIS A 139 9.88 5.17 19.92
C HIS A 139 10.60 4.42 18.79
N GLY A 140 11.88 4.75 18.53
CA GLY A 140 12.70 4.09 17.51
C GLY A 140 12.84 2.58 17.75
N ASN A 141 13.08 2.15 18.99
CA ASN A 141 13.20 0.74 19.36
C ASN A 141 11.88 -0.02 19.08
N LEU A 142 10.75 0.53 19.49
CA LEU A 142 9.44 -0.11 19.29
C LEU A 142 9.02 -0.13 17.82
N LEU A 143 9.31 0.95 17.09
CA LEU A 143 9.09 1.03 15.65
C LEU A 143 9.94 -0.01 14.91
N ASN A 144 11.21 -0.16 15.28
CA ASN A 144 12.10 -1.12 14.63
C ASN A 144 11.64 -2.56 14.86
N ILE A 145 11.16 -2.89 16.08
CA ILE A 145 10.57 -4.21 16.37
C ILE A 145 9.41 -4.50 15.41
N ILE A 146 8.44 -3.60 15.27
CA ILE A 146 7.27 -3.87 14.43
C ILE A 146 7.64 -3.96 12.93
N LEU A 147 8.52 -3.08 12.43
CA LEU A 147 8.96 -3.11 11.03
C LEU A 147 9.68 -4.41 10.69
N LEU A 148 10.64 -4.83 11.53
CA LEU A 148 11.36 -6.08 11.34
C LEU A 148 10.43 -7.29 11.42
N THR A 149 9.47 -7.26 12.34
CA THR A 149 8.48 -8.33 12.50
C THR A 149 7.63 -8.48 11.24
N PHE A 150 7.07 -7.39 10.71
CA PHE A 150 6.26 -7.43 9.50
C PHE A 150 7.07 -7.89 8.29
N SER A 151 8.31 -7.42 8.13
CA SER A 151 9.19 -7.86 7.05
C SER A 151 9.47 -9.36 7.12
N GLN A 152 9.89 -9.86 8.28
CA GLN A 152 10.25 -11.28 8.44
C GLN A 152 9.03 -12.21 8.32
N CYS A 153 7.89 -11.85 8.92
CA CYS A 153 6.66 -12.61 8.78
C CYS A 153 6.20 -12.67 7.32
N ARG A 154 6.33 -11.57 6.57
CA ARG A 154 6.03 -11.54 5.14
C ARG A 154 6.96 -12.46 4.36
N GLU A 155 8.27 -12.38 4.58
CA GLU A 155 9.25 -13.25 3.92
C GLU A 155 8.97 -14.74 4.17
N ILE A 156 8.64 -15.10 5.40
CA ILE A 156 8.30 -16.49 5.76
C ILE A 156 7.00 -16.93 5.06
N ALA A 157 5.98 -16.06 5.02
CA ALA A 157 4.72 -16.36 4.36
C ALA A 157 4.90 -16.52 2.83
N ASP A 158 5.71 -15.67 2.20
CA ASP A 158 6.01 -15.75 0.77
C ASP A 158 6.82 -17.01 0.42
N GLU A 159 7.80 -17.36 1.27
CA GLU A 159 8.58 -18.60 1.14
C GLU A 159 7.69 -19.83 1.24
N GLN A 160 6.80 -19.87 2.24
CA GLN A 160 5.86 -20.96 2.42
C GLN A 160 4.88 -21.07 1.23
N LEU A 161 4.33 -19.96 0.76
CA LEU A 161 3.42 -19.96 -0.39
C LEU A 161 4.13 -20.49 -1.65
N THR A 162 5.39 -20.09 -1.85
CA THR A 162 6.23 -20.60 -2.94
C THR A 162 6.42 -22.11 -2.82
N GLN A 163 6.69 -22.64 -1.62
CA GLN A 163 6.84 -24.07 -1.38
C GLN A 163 5.54 -24.84 -1.65
N ILE A 164 4.39 -24.30 -1.23
CA ILE A 164 3.07 -24.90 -1.51
C ILE A 164 2.84 -24.97 -3.02
N LEU A 165 3.06 -23.88 -3.75
CA LEU A 165 2.86 -23.83 -5.20
C LEU A 165 3.80 -24.81 -5.94
N GLN A 166 5.06 -24.90 -5.53
CA GLN A 166 6.01 -25.86 -6.09
C GLN A 166 5.58 -27.30 -5.83
N ALA A 167 5.17 -27.62 -4.60
CA ALA A 167 4.62 -28.92 -4.26
C ALA A 167 3.38 -29.23 -5.11
N SER A 168 2.42 -28.32 -5.21
CA SER A 168 1.23 -28.54 -6.05
C SER A 168 1.56 -28.78 -7.53
N SER A 169 2.59 -28.13 -8.07
CA SER A 169 3.02 -28.33 -9.47
C SER A 169 3.63 -29.71 -9.74
N LEU A 170 4.27 -30.32 -8.74
CA LEU A 170 4.86 -31.67 -8.85
C LEU A 170 3.80 -32.78 -8.83
N TRP A 171 2.66 -32.50 -8.19
CA TRP A 171 1.56 -33.46 -8.03
C TRP A 171 0.49 -33.33 -9.11
N ALA A 172 0.55 -32.28 -9.94
CA ALA A 172 -0.27 -32.20 -11.13
C ALA A 172 0.07 -33.41 -12.03
N PRO A 173 -0.88 -34.32 -12.30
CA PRO A 173 -0.62 -35.46 -13.15
C PRO A 173 -0.11 -34.92 -14.48
N LYS A 174 1.09 -35.32 -14.89
CA LYS A 174 1.59 -35.05 -16.24
C LYS A 174 0.56 -35.67 -17.17
N THR A 175 -0.33 -34.85 -17.71
CA THR A 175 -1.23 -35.26 -18.79
C THR A 175 -0.30 -35.63 -19.93
N SER A 176 -0.10 -36.94 -20.08
CA SER A 176 0.69 -37.56 -21.13
C SER A 176 0.20 -36.99 -22.46
N PRO A 177 1.07 -36.35 -23.27
CA PRO A 177 0.74 -36.12 -24.66
C PRO A 177 0.83 -37.48 -25.36
N HIS A 178 -0.24 -38.27 -25.28
CA HIS A 178 -0.47 -39.30 -26.29
C HIS A 178 -0.79 -38.58 -27.61
N SER A 179 0.25 -38.29 -28.37
CA SER A 179 0.17 -38.35 -29.83
C SER A 179 1.06 -39.53 -30.26
N PRO A 180 0.49 -40.56 -30.91
CA PRO A 180 1.26 -41.65 -31.46
C PRO A 180 1.76 -41.21 -32.84
N GLU A 181 3.05 -40.99 -33.02
CA GLU A 181 3.61 -40.97 -34.37
C GLU A 181 5.02 -41.58 -34.41
N ASN A 182 5.02 -42.82 -34.91
CA ASN A 182 6.02 -43.51 -35.72
C ASN A 182 7.45 -43.77 -35.18
N PRO A 183 7.85 -45.06 -35.11
CA PRO A 183 9.23 -45.46 -34.87
C PRO A 183 10.04 -45.69 -36.17
N LEU A 184 11.37 -45.65 -35.99
CA LEU A 184 12.51 -46.11 -36.83
C LEU A 184 13.28 -45.05 -37.68
N PRO A 185 14.59 -45.28 -37.99
CA PRO A 185 15.65 -45.83 -37.13
C PRO A 185 17.03 -45.12 -37.27
N GLN A 186 17.88 -45.37 -36.26
CA GLN A 186 19.36 -45.48 -36.24
C GLN A 186 20.23 -44.76 -37.29
N SER A 187 21.21 -43.99 -36.79
CA SER A 187 22.59 -44.03 -37.29
C SER A 187 23.58 -43.62 -36.18
N THR A 188 24.80 -44.11 -36.33
CA THR A 188 25.73 -44.54 -35.30
C THR A 188 26.95 -43.61 -35.18
N ALA A 189 27.57 -43.63 -34.00
CA ALA A 189 28.99 -43.41 -33.71
C ALA A 189 29.52 -41.96 -33.59
N GLY A 190 30.19 -41.68 -32.45
CA GLY A 190 30.94 -40.44 -32.26
C GLY A 190 31.48 -40.10 -30.86
N ASN A 191 32.09 -41.07 -30.18
CA ASN A 191 33.14 -40.99 -29.15
C ASN A 191 33.59 -39.63 -28.50
N LYS A 192 33.76 -39.68 -27.16
CA LYS A 192 34.79 -39.06 -26.27
C LYS A 192 34.39 -37.93 -25.28
N GLN A 193 34.86 -38.19 -24.05
CA GLN A 193 35.41 -37.29 -23.02
C GLN A 193 34.50 -36.65 -21.95
N ARG A 194 34.23 -37.48 -20.93
CA ARG A 194 34.55 -37.29 -19.50
C ARG A 194 35.19 -35.93 -19.12
N THR A 195 34.43 -35.08 -18.41
CA THR A 195 34.91 -34.17 -17.36
C THR A 195 33.77 -33.93 -16.36
N PRO A 196 34.03 -33.82 -15.03
CA PRO A 196 32.99 -33.57 -14.05
C PRO A 196 32.80 -32.05 -13.85
N PRO A 197 31.56 -31.50 -13.85
CA PRO A 197 31.36 -30.16 -13.37
C PRO A 197 31.24 -30.18 -11.84
N ARG A 198 32.32 -29.70 -11.24
CA ARG A 198 32.41 -29.02 -9.95
C ARG A 198 31.07 -28.38 -9.53
N THR A 199 30.55 -28.83 -8.40
CA THR A 199 29.38 -28.27 -7.72
C THR A 199 29.70 -26.84 -7.25
N SER A 200 29.52 -25.86 -8.14
CA SER A 200 29.36 -24.47 -7.75
C SER A 200 27.95 -24.32 -7.20
N GLN A 201 27.83 -24.14 -5.89
CA GLN A 201 26.63 -23.58 -5.28
C GLN A 201 26.44 -22.18 -5.88
N GLN A 202 25.70 -22.11 -6.98
CA GLN A 202 25.15 -20.84 -7.43
C GLN A 202 24.16 -20.38 -6.36
N PRO A 203 24.28 -19.17 -5.81
CA PRO A 203 23.20 -18.60 -5.03
C PRO A 203 22.00 -18.52 -5.97
N MET A 204 20.95 -19.29 -5.68
CA MET A 204 19.65 -19.12 -6.32
C MET A 204 19.31 -17.64 -6.23
N LYS A 205 19.39 -16.96 -7.38
CA LYS A 205 18.91 -15.60 -7.55
C LYS A 205 17.43 -15.66 -7.23
N ARG A 206 17.07 -15.36 -5.97
CA ARG A 206 15.71 -15.30 -5.45
C ARG A 206 14.92 -14.37 -6.38
N ARG A 207 14.20 -14.93 -7.35
CA ARG A 207 13.15 -14.20 -8.05
C ARG A 207 12.05 -14.00 -7.03
N SER A 208 12.10 -12.85 -6.38
CA SER A 208 10.99 -12.34 -5.59
C SER A 208 9.77 -12.33 -6.51
N ILE A 209 8.70 -13.04 -6.14
CA ILE A 209 7.42 -13.11 -6.86
C ILE A 209 6.67 -11.78 -6.61
N THR A 210 7.36 -10.66 -6.80
CA THR A 210 6.94 -9.31 -6.41
C THR A 210 6.74 -8.37 -7.59
N SER A 211 7.14 -8.73 -8.82
CA SER A 211 6.73 -7.96 -9.99
C SER A 211 5.44 -8.51 -10.58
N GLN A 212 4.37 -7.79 -10.27
CA GLN A 212 3.08 -7.67 -10.96
C GLN A 212 2.94 -8.45 -12.26
N ASP A 213 2.04 -9.42 -12.22
CA ASP A 213 1.27 -9.85 -13.37
C ASP A 213 -0.06 -10.33 -12.78
N ASP A 214 -1.05 -9.43 -12.72
CA ASP A 214 -2.37 -9.70 -12.12
C ASP A 214 -3.06 -10.94 -12.73
N SER A 215 -2.59 -11.36 -13.91
CA SER A 215 -2.94 -12.61 -14.60
C SER A 215 -2.60 -13.89 -13.82
N LYS A 216 -1.65 -13.86 -12.86
CA LYS A 216 -1.28 -15.02 -12.03
C LYS A 216 -2.17 -15.20 -10.80
N LEU A 217 -2.83 -14.15 -10.34
CA LEU A 217 -3.74 -14.19 -9.20
C LEU A 217 -5.05 -14.94 -9.53
N SER A 218 -5.42 -15.00 -10.82
CA SER A 218 -6.59 -15.77 -11.30
C SER A 218 -6.34 -17.27 -11.45
N ASN A 219 -5.13 -17.77 -11.17
CA ASN A 219 -4.87 -19.21 -11.25
C ASN A 219 -5.57 -19.93 -10.09
N PRO A 220 -6.46 -20.91 -10.34
CA PRO A 220 -7.14 -21.67 -9.27
C PRO A 220 -6.15 -22.30 -8.28
N LEU A 221 -4.97 -22.73 -8.75
CA LEU A 221 -3.92 -23.28 -7.89
C LEU A 221 -3.39 -22.26 -6.87
N TYR A 222 -3.35 -20.97 -7.24
CA TYR A 222 -2.93 -19.92 -6.33
C TYR A 222 -3.96 -19.71 -5.22
N LYS A 223 -5.25 -19.70 -5.58
CA LYS A 223 -6.35 -19.55 -4.63
C LYS A 223 -6.40 -20.72 -3.62
N ASP A 224 -6.17 -21.94 -4.09
CA ASP A 224 -6.14 -23.12 -3.24
C ASP A 224 -4.90 -23.13 -2.32
N ALA A 225 -3.74 -22.72 -2.84
CA ALA A 225 -2.52 -22.59 -2.06
C ALA A 225 -2.65 -21.56 -0.92
N VAL A 226 -3.23 -20.39 -1.21
CA VAL A 226 -3.48 -19.35 -0.19
C VAL A 226 -4.53 -19.82 0.83
N SER A 227 -5.58 -20.52 0.38
CA SER A 227 -6.59 -21.08 1.29
C SER A 227 -5.99 -22.13 2.24
N PHE A 228 -5.10 -22.99 1.72
CA PHE A 228 -4.35 -23.94 2.53
C PHE A 228 -3.41 -23.23 3.51
N GLN A 229 -2.67 -22.23 3.05
CA GLN A 229 -1.79 -21.41 3.89
C GLN A 229 -2.55 -20.77 5.06
N ARG A 230 -3.73 -20.17 4.80
CA ARG A 230 -4.60 -19.61 5.84
C ARG A 230 -5.03 -20.67 6.85
N ARG A 231 -5.38 -21.88 6.39
CA ARG A 231 -5.80 -22.99 7.27
C ARG A 231 -4.71 -23.41 8.25
N ILE A 232 -3.43 -23.34 7.86
CA ILE A 232 -2.30 -23.74 8.71
C ILE A 232 -1.64 -22.56 9.44
N CYS A 233 -2.17 -21.33 9.29
CA CYS A 233 -1.66 -20.12 9.91
C CYS A 233 -1.43 -20.27 11.43
N GLU A 234 -2.45 -20.70 12.18
CA GLU A 234 -2.37 -20.84 13.64
C GLU A 234 -1.45 -22.00 14.07
N GLN A 235 -1.32 -23.05 13.24
CA GLN A 235 -0.45 -24.19 13.54
C GLN A 235 1.05 -23.82 13.44
N LEU A 236 1.37 -22.92 12.51
CA LEU A 236 2.74 -22.45 12.29
C LEU A 236 3.14 -21.31 13.24
N LEU A 237 2.17 -20.63 13.85
CA LEU A 237 2.42 -19.45 14.68
C LEU A 237 3.48 -19.66 15.78
N PRO A 238 3.50 -20.77 16.56
CA PRO A 238 4.52 -20.97 17.59
C PRO A 238 5.95 -21.03 17.02
N HIS A 239 6.12 -21.70 15.87
CA HIS A 239 7.41 -21.83 15.19
C HIS A 239 7.89 -20.49 14.65
N VAL A 240 6.97 -19.73 14.05
CA VAL A 240 7.24 -18.38 13.54
C VAL A 240 7.60 -17.45 14.69
N GLN A 241 6.87 -17.48 15.80
CA GLN A 241 7.17 -16.70 16.99
C GLN A 241 8.56 -16.98 17.54
N GLN A 242 8.92 -18.26 17.68
CA GLN A 242 10.24 -18.65 18.17
C GLN A 242 11.35 -18.14 17.25
N ARG A 243 11.23 -18.36 15.93
CA ARG A 243 12.23 -17.96 14.94
C ARG A 243 12.37 -16.44 14.85
N VAL A 244 11.27 -15.74 14.59
CA VAL A 244 11.24 -14.29 14.38
C VAL A 244 11.64 -13.55 15.65
N SER A 245 11.16 -13.97 16.84
CA SER A 245 11.57 -13.33 18.09
C SER A 245 13.06 -13.47 18.34
N ALA A 246 13.66 -14.63 18.05
CA ALA A 246 15.09 -14.83 18.23
C ALA A 246 15.91 -13.92 17.29
N ASP A 247 15.47 -13.76 16.05
CA ASP A 247 16.19 -12.94 15.06
C ASP A 247 16.02 -11.45 15.33
N ILE A 248 14.83 -10.98 15.70
CA ILE A 248 14.60 -9.59 16.11
C ILE A 248 15.44 -9.22 17.33
N MET A 249 15.47 -10.08 18.36
CA MET A 249 16.21 -9.78 19.60
C MET A 249 17.73 -9.72 19.40
N LYS A 250 18.25 -10.27 18.30
CA LYS A 250 19.68 -10.11 17.93
C LYS A 250 19.99 -8.72 17.38
N VAL A 251 19.08 -8.15 16.59
CA VAL A 251 19.34 -6.92 15.82
C VAL A 251 18.84 -5.64 16.48
N VAL A 252 17.83 -5.72 17.35
CA VAL A 252 17.29 -4.54 18.02
C VAL A 252 18.25 -4.06 19.12
N ASP A 253 18.51 -2.76 19.13
CA ASP A 253 19.39 -2.09 20.10
C ASP A 253 18.65 -1.82 21.42
N LEU A 254 18.51 -2.90 22.21
CA LEU A 254 17.96 -2.87 23.56
C LEU A 254 19.00 -3.38 24.55
N SER A 255 18.99 -2.85 25.77
CA SER A 255 19.82 -3.38 26.84
C SER A 255 19.47 -4.85 27.14
N PRO A 256 20.41 -5.67 27.65
CA PRO A 256 20.13 -7.07 27.97
C PRO A 256 18.93 -7.24 28.93
N ALA A 257 18.81 -6.35 29.91
CA ALA A 257 17.67 -6.32 30.83
C ALA A 257 16.33 -6.09 30.10
N MET A 258 16.28 -5.14 29.15
CA MET A 258 15.09 -4.87 28.35
C MET A 258 14.74 -6.05 27.43
N LYS A 259 15.73 -6.71 26.82
CA LYS A 259 15.51 -7.90 25.98
C LYS A 259 14.91 -9.07 26.79
N SER A 260 15.32 -9.22 28.05
CA SER A 260 14.77 -10.23 28.95
C SER A 260 13.42 -9.88 29.56
N SER A 261 12.98 -8.61 29.46
CA SER A 261 11.74 -8.14 30.08
C SER A 261 10.51 -8.85 29.50
N ALA A 262 9.63 -9.30 30.39
CA ALA A 262 8.36 -9.90 30.01
C ALA A 262 7.52 -8.94 29.15
N VAL A 263 7.55 -7.63 29.43
CA VAL A 263 6.75 -6.63 28.68
C VAL A 263 7.23 -6.52 27.23
N ILE A 264 8.54 -6.41 27.00
CA ILE A 264 9.11 -6.33 25.65
C ILE A 264 8.90 -7.63 24.87
N ARG A 265 9.03 -8.77 25.54
CA ARG A 265 8.75 -10.08 24.94
C ARG A 265 7.27 -10.22 24.54
N THR A 266 6.34 -9.80 25.40
CA THR A 266 4.91 -9.79 25.09
C THR A 266 4.62 -8.89 23.89
N TYR A 267 5.11 -7.65 23.90
CA TYR A 267 4.96 -6.73 22.76
C TYR A 267 5.49 -7.33 21.46
N THR A 268 6.69 -7.93 21.50
CA THR A 268 7.30 -8.58 20.33
C THR A 268 6.45 -9.75 19.84
N ASN A 269 5.99 -10.63 20.73
CA ASN A 269 5.15 -11.77 20.37
C ASN A 269 3.79 -11.34 19.80
N CYS A 270 3.19 -10.26 20.31
CA CYS A 270 1.97 -9.66 19.79
C CYS A 270 2.19 -9.03 18.42
N CYS A 271 3.34 -8.37 18.19
CA CYS A 271 3.75 -7.92 16.87
C CYS A 271 3.85 -9.11 15.91
N ILE A 272 4.49 -10.20 16.31
CA ILE A 272 4.68 -11.39 15.46
C ILE A 272 3.34 -12.03 15.13
N GLN A 273 2.48 -12.20 16.12
CA GLN A 273 1.15 -12.77 15.90
C GLN A 273 0.33 -11.92 14.93
N THR A 274 0.35 -10.60 15.11
CA THR A 274 -0.40 -9.67 14.25
C THR A 274 0.16 -9.66 12.83
N ALA A 275 1.47 -9.49 12.69
CA ALA A 275 2.17 -9.51 11.42
C ALA A 275 2.00 -10.84 10.67
N TRP A 276 2.05 -11.97 11.38
CA TRP A 276 1.85 -13.29 10.80
C TRP A 276 0.45 -13.46 10.26
N LYS A 277 -0.57 -13.17 11.07
CA LYS A 277 -1.98 -13.22 10.63
C LYS A 277 -2.21 -12.38 9.40
N ILE A 278 -1.70 -11.15 9.42
CA ILE A 278 -1.78 -10.21 8.32
C ILE A 278 -1.02 -10.70 7.08
N ALA A 279 0.16 -11.30 7.26
CA ALA A 279 0.97 -11.82 6.16
C ALA A 279 0.31 -13.00 5.44
N MET A 280 -0.52 -13.77 6.17
CA MET A 280 -1.32 -14.88 5.62
C MET A 280 -2.62 -14.44 4.96
N GLU A 281 -3.04 -13.19 5.12
CA GLU A 281 -4.20 -12.67 4.39
C GLU A 281 -3.84 -12.33 2.94
N THR A 282 -4.84 -12.44 2.07
CA THR A 282 -4.68 -12.45 0.60
C THR A 282 -4.19 -11.11 0.06
N ASP A 283 -4.57 -10.01 0.72
CA ASP A 283 -4.16 -8.67 0.31
C ASP A 283 -2.82 -8.30 0.93
N ARG A 284 -1.86 -8.01 0.05
CA ARG A 284 -0.51 -7.63 0.45
C ARG A 284 -0.51 -6.28 1.12
N VAL A 285 -0.67 -6.24 2.43
CA VAL A 285 -0.48 -5.00 3.18
C VAL A 285 0.99 -4.70 3.40
N HIS A 286 1.31 -3.42 3.50
CA HIS A 286 2.64 -2.90 3.81
C HIS A 286 2.56 -1.80 4.87
N LEU A 287 3.64 -1.67 5.63
CA LEU A 287 3.83 -0.59 6.59
C LEU A 287 4.50 0.59 5.90
N ASP A 288 3.87 1.76 5.98
CA ASP A 288 4.45 3.01 5.50
C ASP A 288 5.07 3.77 6.68
N ASN A 289 6.38 3.91 6.62
CA ASN A 289 7.21 4.73 7.49
C ASN A 289 8.05 5.74 6.69
N SER A 290 7.71 5.95 5.41
CA SER A 290 8.44 6.82 4.50
C SER A 290 8.06 8.29 4.72
N VAL A 291 8.55 8.86 5.81
CA VAL A 291 8.40 10.29 6.10
C VAL A 291 9.72 11.00 5.91
N VAL A 292 9.66 12.21 5.35
CA VAL A 292 10.82 13.10 5.25
C VAL A 292 10.75 14.06 6.43
N ARG A 293 11.78 14.06 7.26
CA ARG A 293 11.87 15.00 8.38
C ARG A 293 11.78 16.44 7.86
N PHE A 294 11.00 17.26 8.54
CA PHE A 294 10.69 18.65 8.21
C PHE A 294 9.79 18.86 6.97
N SER A 295 9.23 17.81 6.36
CA SER A 295 8.18 17.98 5.35
C SER A 295 6.85 18.36 6.00
N ASP A 296 5.89 18.83 5.20
CA ASP A 296 4.52 19.08 5.64
C ASP A 296 3.92 17.83 6.30
N PHE A 297 3.17 18.04 7.39
CA PHE A 297 2.52 16.96 8.11
C PHE A 297 1.33 16.39 7.33
N ASP A 298 1.41 15.11 6.97
CA ASP A 298 0.39 14.37 6.23
C ASP A 298 -0.67 13.85 7.21
N THR A 299 -1.68 14.70 7.45
CA THR A 299 -2.84 14.39 8.30
C THR A 299 -3.76 13.31 7.70
N VAL A 300 -3.60 12.96 6.43
CA VAL A 300 -4.35 11.87 5.79
C VAL A 300 -3.79 10.54 6.28
N LYS A 301 -2.47 10.38 6.28
CA LYS A 301 -1.80 9.14 6.67
C LYS A 301 -1.50 9.01 8.16
N TYR A 302 -1.28 10.12 8.87
CA TYR A 302 -0.81 10.11 10.25
C TYR A 302 -1.67 10.97 11.15
N ASP A 303 -1.89 10.49 12.38
CA ASP A 303 -2.38 11.29 13.48
C ASP A 303 -1.20 11.81 14.33
N PHE A 304 -1.40 12.93 15.02
CA PHE A 304 -0.39 13.53 15.89
C PHE A 304 -0.19 12.70 17.15
N TYR A 305 1.06 12.48 17.54
CA TYR A 305 1.39 11.80 18.80
C TYR A 305 1.22 12.70 20.03
N ASP A 306 1.56 13.99 19.91
CA ASP A 306 1.65 14.93 21.03
C ASP A 306 1.00 16.28 20.66
N GLU A 307 1.75 17.16 20.00
CA GLU A 307 1.30 18.48 19.58
C GLU A 307 0.97 18.50 18.07
N GLU A 308 -0.08 19.24 17.71
CA GLU A 308 -0.41 19.54 16.32
C GLU A 308 0.52 20.64 15.79
N LEU A 309 1.55 20.26 15.04
CA LEU A 309 2.53 21.17 14.44
C LEU A 309 2.64 20.96 12.92
N GLU A 310 3.26 21.92 12.24
CA GLU A 310 3.21 22.00 10.77
C GLU A 310 4.05 20.93 10.06
N ASN A 311 5.16 20.48 10.66
CA ASN A 311 6.12 19.62 9.96
C ASN A 311 6.31 18.25 10.64
N PHE A 312 6.64 17.22 9.87
CA PHE A 312 7.03 15.92 10.41
C PHE A 312 8.38 15.97 11.13
N ASP A 313 8.50 15.28 12.26
CA ASP A 313 9.80 14.96 12.86
C ASP A 313 10.17 13.49 12.60
N TYR A 314 9.37 12.56 13.13
CA TYR A 314 9.57 11.12 12.94
C TYR A 314 8.29 10.31 13.19
N VAL A 315 8.24 9.10 12.62
CA VAL A 315 7.14 8.14 12.83
C VAL A 315 7.26 7.48 14.20
N VAL A 316 6.13 7.40 14.91
CA VAL A 316 6.00 6.63 16.16
C VAL A 316 5.37 5.27 15.89
N TRP A 317 4.35 5.28 15.03
CA TRP A 317 3.60 4.10 14.60
C TRP A 317 3.37 4.18 13.09
N PRO A 318 3.73 3.16 12.30
CA PRO A 318 3.63 3.24 10.85
C PRO A 318 2.16 3.26 10.39
N ALA A 319 1.90 3.86 9.23
CA ALA A 319 0.61 3.72 8.59
C ALA A 319 0.49 2.34 7.94
N LEU A 320 -0.71 1.77 7.92
CA LEU A 320 -0.97 0.49 7.28
C LEU A 320 -1.69 0.71 5.96
N LEU A 321 -1.06 0.26 4.88
CA LEU A 321 -1.56 0.39 3.52
C LEU A 321 -1.84 -0.99 2.92
N SER A 322 -2.88 -1.12 2.11
CA SER A 322 -3.16 -2.29 1.30
C SER A 322 -2.19 -2.40 0.10
N GLY A 323 -2.29 -3.48 -0.68
CA GLY A 323 -1.39 -3.72 -1.82
C GLY A 323 -1.50 -2.69 -2.95
N ASN A 324 -2.66 -2.04 -3.08
CA ASN A 324 -2.92 -0.92 -3.98
C ASN A 324 -2.67 0.45 -3.33
N SER A 325 -1.93 0.51 -2.22
CA SER A 325 -1.58 1.73 -1.48
C SER A 325 -2.79 2.48 -0.91
N GLN A 326 -3.93 1.82 -0.73
CA GLN A 326 -5.07 2.39 -0.03
C GLN A 326 -4.83 2.34 1.48
N LEU A 327 -5.16 3.43 2.17
CA LEU A 327 -5.01 3.52 3.62
C LEU A 327 -6.01 2.63 4.34
N ILE A 328 -5.51 1.62 5.07
CA ILE A 328 -6.29 0.75 5.96
C ILE A 328 -6.36 1.38 7.36
N ALA A 329 -5.21 1.77 7.90
CA ALA A 329 -5.09 2.38 9.22
C ALA A 329 -4.08 3.51 9.21
N LYS A 330 -4.43 4.64 9.84
CA LYS A 330 -3.49 5.73 10.05
C LYS A 330 -2.33 5.31 10.95
N GLY A 331 -1.16 5.87 10.66
CA GLY A 331 -0.02 5.84 11.56
C GLY A 331 -0.14 6.92 12.62
N VAL A 332 0.88 6.99 13.48
CA VAL A 332 1.05 8.06 14.46
C VAL A 332 2.46 8.62 14.33
N ALA A 333 2.58 9.94 14.31
CA ALA A 333 3.86 10.60 14.12
C ALA A 333 4.04 11.81 15.05
N MET A 334 5.30 12.10 15.35
CA MET A 334 5.68 13.35 16.01
C MET A 334 5.74 14.48 14.99
N ALA A 335 5.16 15.62 15.34
CA ALA A 335 5.29 16.85 14.59
C ALA A 335 6.30 17.81 15.24
N THR A 336 6.79 18.78 14.48
CA THR A 336 7.71 19.83 14.92
C THR A 336 7.38 21.15 14.24
N SER A 337 7.71 22.26 14.92
CA SER A 337 7.51 23.63 14.45
C SER A 337 8.75 24.24 13.78
N LYS A 338 9.89 23.53 13.77
CA LYS A 338 11.15 24.07 13.26
C LYS A 338 11.47 23.56 11.87
N VAL A 339 11.44 24.46 10.90
CA VAL A 339 12.43 24.48 9.83
C VAL A 339 13.71 25.05 10.45
N ARG A 340 14.69 24.20 10.75
CA ARG A 340 15.98 24.65 11.31
C ARG A 340 16.91 25.13 10.21
#